data_AF-U1PPE3-F1
#
_entry.id   AF-U1PPE3-F1
#
_cell.length_a   1.000
_cell.length_b   1.000
_cell.length_c   1.000
_cell.angle_alpha   90.00
_cell.angle_beta   90.00
_cell.angle_gamma   90.00
#
_symmetry.space_group_name_H-M   'P 1'
#
loop_
_entity.id
_entity.type
_entity.pdbx_description
1 polymer ?
#
loop_
_entity_poly.entity_id
_entity_poly.type
_entity_poly.pdbx_seq_one_letter_code
_entity_poly.pdbx_strand_id
1 'polypeptide(L)'
;MATTRSPMIVLGIMVVAAFLPLTILWTVTTNLQALLYFIGFALYFLIAHIVLPGWVYIDANGRESNAALTWTVVAFILPVVGFVCYYLLGQPDAPHQVEASGTDTSVKR
;
A
#
# COMPACT_ATOMS: atom_id res chain seq x y z
N MET A 1 38.57 -1.38 -3.26
CA MET A 1 37.65 -0.58 -2.42
C MET A 1 36.23 -0.93 -2.84
N ALA A 2 35.41 -1.46 -1.93
CA ALA A 2 34.01 -1.73 -2.23
C ALA A 2 33.26 -0.39 -2.26
N THR A 3 32.73 0.00 -3.43
CA THR A 3 31.81 1.14 -3.54
C THR A 3 30.51 0.77 -2.81
N THR A 4 30.32 1.31 -1.61
CA THR A 4 29.05 1.23 -0.89
C THR A 4 27.99 1.91 -1.75
N ARG A 5 27.12 1.13 -2.40
CA ARG A 5 26.02 1.68 -3.19
C ARG A 5 25.13 2.51 -2.25
N SER A 6 24.78 3.72 -2.65
CA SER A 6 23.91 4.59 -1.84
C SER A 6 22.65 3.81 -1.41
N PRO A 7 22.31 3.77 -0.11
CA PRO A 7 21.13 3.05 0.39
C PRO A 7 19.84 3.40 -0.36
N MET A 8 19.71 4.65 -0.82
CA MET A 8 18.58 5.11 -1.62
C MET A 8 18.49 4.44 -2.99
N ILE A 9 19.63 4.17 -3.62
CA ILE A 9 19.68 3.46 -4.92
C ILE A 9 19.25 2.01 -4.72
N VAL A 10 19.69 1.36 -3.63
CA VAL A 10 19.30 -0.01 -3.31
C VAL A 10 17.79 -0.09 -3.06
N LEU A 11 17.24 0.86 -2.30
CA LEU A 11 15.80 0.94 -2.06
C LEU A 11 15.02 1.17 -3.35
N GLY A 12 15.45 2.09 -4.20
CA GLY A 12 14.81 2.34 -5.50
C GLY A 12 14.79 1.09 -6.38
N ILE A 13 15.91 0.36 -6.46
CA ILE A 13 15.98 -0.91 -7.22
C ILE A 13 15.04 -1.96 -6.63
N MET A 14 15.00 -2.09 -5.30
CA MET A 14 14.11 -3.05 -4.63
C MET A 14 12.63 -2.75 -4.88
N VAL A 15 12.25 -1.47 -4.85
CA VAL A 15 10.89 -1.03 -5.15
C VAL A 15 10.53 -1.36 -6.60
N VAL A 16 11.40 -1.03 -7.56
CA VAL A 16 11.18 -1.38 -8.97
C VAL A 16 11.09 -2.89 -9.16
N ALA A 17 11.98 -3.66 -8.53
CA ALA A 17 11.97 -5.12 -8.59
C ALA A 17 10.69 -5.75 -8.03
N ALA A 18 10.06 -5.12 -7.03
CA ALA A 18 8.78 -5.57 -6.48
C ALA A 18 7.58 -5.15 -7.35
N PHE A 19 7.52 -3.89 -7.75
CA PHE A 19 6.33 -3.33 -8.40
C PHE A 19 6.25 -3.66 -9.90
N LEU A 20 7.39 -3.80 -10.59
CA LEU A 20 7.41 -4.01 -12.05
C LEU A 20 6.81 -5.37 -12.46
N PRO A 21 7.19 -6.52 -11.88
CA PRO A 21 6.56 -7.81 -12.18
C PRO A 21 5.08 -7.82 -11.83
N LEU A 22 4.71 -7.17 -10.72
CA LEU A 22 3.34 -7.07 -10.23
C LEU A 22 2.45 -6.30 -11.23
N THR A 23 2.98 -5.17 -11.73
CA THR A 23 2.32 -4.35 -12.74
C THR A 23 2.14 -5.13 -14.04
N ILE A 24 3.18 -5.83 -14.51
CA ILE A 24 3.12 -6.67 -15.72
C ILE A 24 2.04 -7.74 -15.56
N LEU A 25 2.07 -8.48 -14.45
CA LEU A 25 1.10 -9.53 -14.18
C LEU A 25 -0.35 -9.00 -14.24
N TRP A 26 -0.62 -7.89 -13.56
CA TRP A 26 -1.96 -7.31 -13.51
C TRP A 26 -2.41 -6.78 -14.87
N THR A 27 -1.53 -6.16 -15.65
CA THR A 27 -1.86 -5.70 -17.01
C THR A 27 -2.23 -6.84 -17.96
N VAL A 28 -1.67 -8.04 -17.74
CA VAL A 28 -1.91 -9.21 -18.61
C VAL A 28 -3.15 -10.00 -18.18
N THR A 29 -3.45 -10.04 -16.89
CA THR A 29 -4.41 -11.00 -16.32
C THR A 29 -5.74 -10.40 -15.89
N THR A 30 -5.86 -9.07 -15.85
CA THR A 30 -7.03 -8.39 -15.26
C THR A 30 -7.73 -7.44 -16.23
N ASN A 31 -8.97 -7.08 -15.91
CA ASN A 31 -9.73 -6.09 -16.67
C ASN A 31 -9.31 -4.64 -16.28
N LEU A 32 -9.77 -3.66 -17.06
CA LEU A 32 -9.42 -2.25 -16.85
C LEU A 32 -9.80 -1.74 -15.46
N GLN A 33 -10.94 -2.16 -14.91
CA GLN A 33 -11.38 -1.70 -13.59
C GLN A 33 -10.43 -2.19 -12.49
N ALA A 34 -10.08 -3.48 -12.52
CA ALA A 34 -9.10 -4.06 -11.60
C ALA A 34 -7.74 -3.36 -11.72
N LEU A 35 -7.28 -3.09 -12.96
CA LEU A 35 -6.04 -2.35 -13.18
C LEU A 35 -6.06 -0.95 -12.56
N LEU A 36 -7.18 -0.22 -12.66
CA LEU A 36 -7.31 1.10 -12.03
C LEU A 36 -7.25 1.02 -10.50
N TYR A 37 -7.89 0.01 -9.89
CA TYR A 37 -7.77 -0.22 -8.44
C TYR A 37 -6.33 -0.53 -8.04
N PHE A 38 -5.63 -1.35 -8.82
CA PHE A 38 -4.22 -1.64 -8.58
C PHE A 38 -3.34 -0.40 -8.69
N ILE A 39 -3.50 0.42 -9.74
CA ILE A 39 -2.74 1.66 -9.91
C ILE A 39 -3.01 2.61 -8.73
N GLY A 40 -4.27 2.76 -8.33
CA GLY A 40 -4.64 3.56 -7.16
C GLY A 40 -3.96 3.07 -5.88
N PHE A 41 -3.98 1.75 -5.64
CA PHE A 41 -3.30 1.13 -4.51
C PHE A 41 -1.79 1.32 -4.57
N ALA A 42 -1.16 1.11 -5.72
CA ALA A 42 0.28 1.25 -5.89
C ALA A 42 0.73 2.70 -5.64
N LEU A 43 0.01 3.69 -6.17
CA LEU A 43 0.28 5.10 -5.91
C LEU A 43 0.11 5.44 -4.43
N TYR A 44 -0.98 5.00 -3.82
CA TYR A 44 -1.19 5.15 -2.37
C TYR A 44 -0.02 4.57 -1.58
N PHE A 45 0.38 3.33 -1.88
CA PHE A 45 1.45 2.65 -1.18
C PHE A 45 2.77 3.40 -1.28
N LEU A 46 3.18 3.79 -2.50
CA LEU A 46 4.43 4.49 -2.74
C LEU A 46 4.45 5.86 -2.05
N ILE A 47 3.36 6.63 -2.13
CA ILE A 47 3.29 7.94 -1.49
C ILE A 47 3.34 7.79 0.04
N ALA A 48 2.50 6.90 0.58
CA ALA A 48 2.32 6.76 2.02
C ALA A 48 3.52 6.12 2.73
N HIS A 49 4.24 5.19 2.08
CA HIS A 49 5.32 4.43 2.72
C HIS A 49 6.72 4.83 2.26
N ILE A 50 6.86 5.57 1.16
CA ILE A 50 8.17 5.98 0.64
C ILE A 50 8.30 7.50 0.61
N VAL A 51 7.41 8.17 -0.12
CA VAL A 51 7.54 9.62 -0.34
C VAL A 51 7.36 10.39 0.97
N LEU A 52 6.27 10.16 1.69
CA LEU A 52 5.97 10.89 2.93
C LEU A 52 6.98 10.59 4.05
N PRO A 53 7.32 9.32 4.38
CA PRO A 53 8.29 9.04 5.43
C PRO A 53 9.69 9.57 5.06
N GLY A 54 10.08 9.44 3.79
CA GLY A 54 11.35 9.98 3.29
C GLY A 54 11.41 11.51 3.39
N TRP A 55 10.31 12.19 3.05
CA TRP A 55 10.23 13.64 3.19
C TRP A 55 10.27 14.09 4.65
N VAL A 56 9.52 13.42 5.54
CA VAL A 56 9.52 13.69 6.98
C VAL A 56 10.92 13.51 7.57
N TYR A 57 11.66 12.49 7.13
CA TYR A 57 13.04 12.29 7.55
C TYR A 57 13.93 13.47 7.15
N ILE A 58 13.86 13.89 5.88
CA ILE A 58 14.69 14.98 5.35
C ILE A 58 14.35 16.31 6.04
N ASP A 59 13.07 16.62 6.23
CA ASP A 59 12.64 17.84 6.92
C ASP A 59 13.06 17.83 8.40
N ALA A 60 12.80 16.74 9.14
CA ALA A 60 13.16 16.66 10.55
C ALA A 60 14.68 16.69 10.78
N ASN A 61 15.46 16.04 9.91
CA ASN A 61 16.91 16.04 9.98
C ASN A 61 17.50 17.40 9.57
N GLY A 62 16.93 18.07 8.56
CA GLY A 62 17.33 19.42 8.16
C GLY A 62 17.04 20.49 9.22
N ARG A 63 16.11 20.22 10.14
CA ARG A 63 15.80 21.04 11.31
C ARG A 63 16.54 20.60 12.59
N GLU A 64 17.53 19.72 12.46
CA GLU A 64 18.33 19.18 13.58
C GLU A 64 17.48 18.55 14.70
N SER A 65 16.36 17.91 14.33
CA SER A 65 15.51 17.22 15.30
C SER A 65 16.22 15.98 15.88
N ASN A 66 16.31 15.90 17.21
CA ASN A 66 16.77 14.69 17.92
C ASN A 66 15.85 13.47 17.75
N ALA A 67 14.68 13.65 17.13
CA ALA A 67 13.66 12.62 16.96
C ALA A 67 13.32 12.36 15.49
N ALA A 68 14.19 12.73 14.54
CA ALA A 68 13.92 12.57 13.11
C ALA A 68 13.49 11.14 12.73
N LEU A 69 14.19 10.13 13.23
CA LEU A 69 13.85 8.73 13.00
C LEU A 69 12.48 8.36 13.57
N THR A 70 12.17 8.81 14.80
CA THR A 70 10.87 8.57 15.43
C THR A 70 9.74 9.14 14.57
N TRP A 71 9.88 10.36 14.07
CA TRP A 71 8.89 10.98 13.18
C TRP A 71 8.72 10.24 11.86
N THR A 72 9.81 9.75 11.27
CA THR A 72 9.77 8.91 10.06
C THR A 72 9.02 7.61 10.31
N VAL A 73 9.27 6.93 11.43
CA VAL A 73 8.57 5.69 11.81
C VAL A 73 7.09 5.96 12.03
N VAL A 74 6.74 7.04 12.72
CA VAL A 74 5.34 7.45 12.90
C VAL A 74 4.67 7.70 11.54
N ALA A 75 5.31 8.43 10.64
CA ALA A 75 4.78 8.69 9.30
C ALA A 75 4.60 7.42 8.47
N PHE A 76 5.49 6.43 8.63
CA PHE A 76 5.40 5.14 7.96
C PHE A 76 4.28 4.25 8.49
N ILE A 77 4.00 4.28 9.80
CA ILE A 77 2.99 3.43 10.44
C ILE A 77 1.58 4.03 10.35
N LEU A 78 1.45 5.35 10.27
CA LEU A 78 0.17 6.05 10.22
C LEU A 78 -0.84 5.49 9.18
N PRO A 79 -0.44 5.09 7.95
CA PRO A 79 -1.33 4.47 6.97
C PRO A 79 -2.04 3.20 7.49
N VAL A 80 -1.45 2.47 8.43
CA VAL A 80 -2.01 1.23 9.01
C VAL A 80 -3.04 1.52 10.11
N VAL A 81 -3.09 2.73 10.65
CA VAL A 81 -3.98 3.09 11.77
C VAL A 81 -5.45 2.91 11.41
N GLY A 82 -5.85 3.28 10.19
CA GLY A 82 -7.24 3.09 9.73
C GLY A 82 -7.67 1.62 9.73
N PHE A 83 -6.78 0.72 9.33
CA PHE A 83 -7.01 -0.72 9.40
C PHE A 83 -7.21 -1.18 10.85
N VAL A 84 -6.35 -0.75 11.77
CA VAL A 84 -6.48 -1.08 13.20
C VAL A 84 -7.79 -0.55 13.77
N CYS A 85 -8.16 0.70 13.47
CA CYS A 85 -9.42 1.29 13.91
C CYS A 85 -10.64 0.53 13.41
N TYR A 86 -10.64 0.04 12.17
CA TYR A 86 -11.75 -0.75 11.65
C TYR A 86 -11.98 -2.01 12.48
N TYR A 87 -10.92 -2.78 12.74
CA TYR A 87 -11.03 -4.02 13.51
C TYR A 87 -11.39 -3.80 14.98
N LEU A 88 -10.92 -2.71 15.58
CA LEU A 88 -11.20 -2.44 16.99
C LEU A 88 -12.54 -1.76 17.24
N LEU A 89 -13.04 -0.94 16.30
CA LEU A 89 -14.18 -0.05 16.53
C LEU A 89 -15.35 -0.26 15.56
N GLY A 90 -15.10 -0.79 14.36
CA GLY A 90 -16.02 -0.70 13.23
C GLY A 90 -16.37 -2.03 12.55
N GLN A 91 -15.79 -3.15 12.98
CA GLN A 91 -16.10 -4.45 12.42
C GLN A 91 -17.51 -4.87 12.87
N PRO A 92 -18.47 -5.05 11.94
CA PRO A 92 -19.80 -5.52 12.30
C PRO A 92 -19.75 -6.99 12.73
N ASP A 93 -20.56 -7.36 13.72
CA ASP A 93 -20.72 -8.76 14.18
C ASP A 93 -21.48 -9.64 13.18
N ALA A 94 -22.05 -9.03 12.13
CA ALA A 94 -22.84 -9.73 11.14
C ALA A 94 -21.96 -10.70 10.32
N PRO A 95 -22.43 -11.94 10.06
CA PRO A 95 -21.74 -12.85 9.16
C PRO A 95 -21.55 -12.22 7.78
N HIS A 96 -20.42 -12.50 7.14
CA HIS A 96 -20.21 -12.14 5.75
C HIS A 96 -21.28 -12.79 4.87
N GLN A 97 -22.22 -11.99 4.37
CA GLN A 97 -23.19 -12.44 3.38
C GLN A 97 -22.50 -12.49 2.02
N VAL A 98 -22.17 -13.68 1.56
CA VAL A 98 -21.82 -13.91 0.17
C VAL A 98 -23.14 -14.07 -0.55
N GLU A 99 -23.58 -13.05 -1.29
CA GLU A 99 -24.73 -13.20 -2.18
C GLU A 99 -24.40 -14.29 -3.19
N ALA A 100 -24.91 -15.50 -2.94
CA ALA A 100 -24.95 -16.53 -3.95
C ALA A 100 -25.94 -16.05 -5.00
N SER A 101 -25.44 -15.31 -6.01
CA SER A 101 -26.16 -15.09 -7.26
C SER A 101 -26.22 -16.41 -8.03
N GLY A 102 -26.91 -17.37 -7.43
CA GLY A 102 -27.34 -18.61 -8.05
C GLY A 102 -28.67 -18.31 -8.71
N THR A 103 -28.62 -18.21 -10.03
CA THR A 103 -29.71 -18.27 -10.99
C THR A 103 -30.94 -19.01 -10.45
N ASP A 104 -31.90 -18.27 -9.91
CA ASP A 104 -33.23 -18.78 -9.61
C ASP A 104 -34.02 -18.84 -10.92
N THR A 105 -33.61 -19.76 -11.81
CA THR A 105 -34.48 -20.27 -12.86
C THR A 105 -35.54 -21.13 -12.19
N SER A 106 -36.48 -20.48 -11.48
CA SER A 106 -37.78 -21.07 -11.25
C SER A 106 -38.47 -21.16 -12.61
N VAL A 107 -38.22 -22.30 -13.24
CA VAL A 107 -38.96 -22.87 -14.35
C VAL A 107 -40.44 -22.78 -14.00
N LYS A 108 -41.12 -21.74 -14.52
CA LYS A 108 -42.56 -21.78 -14.71
C LYS A 108 -42.81 -22.68 -15.91
N ARG A 109 -43.01 -23.97 -15.63
CA ARG A 109 -43.70 -24.88 -16.54
C ARG A 109 -45.20 -24.81 -16.27
#